data_AF-A0A222WK58-F1
#
_entry.id   AF-A0A222WK58-F1
#
_cell.length_a   1.000
_cell.length_b   1.000
_cell.length_c   1.000
_cell.angle_alpha   90.00
_cell.angle_beta   90.00
_cell.angle_gamma   90.00
#
_symmetry.space_group_name_H-M   'P 1'
#
loop_
_entity.id
_entity.type
_entity.pdbx_description
1 polymer ?
#
loop_
_entity_poly.entity_id
_entity_poly.type
_entity_poly.pdbx_seq_one_letter_code
_entity_poly.pdbx_strand_id
1 'polypeptide(L)' 'MAKIKSTLDIQLDLTRPVEEMTEVISAVIALQPHKRKEILNALDTAVGNVLAEIQVQKENQKTNDDSSGKVS' A
#
# COMPACT_ATOMS: atom_id res chain seq x y z
N MET A 1 -9.84 16.69 33.41
CA MET A 1 -10.45 16.39 32.09
C MET A 1 -9.74 15.21 31.48
N ALA A 2 -10.45 14.15 31.09
CA ALA A 2 -9.86 13.03 30.36
C ALA A 2 -9.53 13.47 28.93
N LYS A 3 -8.31 13.20 28.45
CA LYS A 3 -7.93 13.39 27.05
C LYS A 3 -8.32 12.12 26.29
N ILE A 4 -9.30 12.20 25.41
CA ILE A 4 -9.63 11.12 24.48
C ILE A 4 -8.59 11.18 23.36
N LYS A 5 -7.78 10.12 23.21
CA LYS A 5 -6.86 9.94 22.08
C LYS A 5 -7.62 9.20 20.97
N SER A 6 -7.68 9.77 19.78
CA SER A 6 -8.27 9.12 18.59
C SER A 6 -7.22 8.28 17.85
N THR A 7 -6.48 7.44 18.57
CA THR A 7 -5.40 6.61 18.02
C THR A 7 -5.77 5.14 18.11
N LEU A 8 -5.49 4.38 17.06
CA LEU A 8 -5.66 2.93 17.02
C LEU A 8 -4.25 2.30 17.04
N ASP A 9 -3.94 1.58 18.11
CA ASP A 9 -2.70 0.80 18.24
C ASP A 9 -2.97 -0.63 17.76
N ILE A 10 -2.17 -1.14 16.82
CA ILE A 10 -2.38 -2.43 16.15
C ILE A 10 -1.08 -3.23 16.14
N GLN A 11 -1.18 -4.53 16.43
CA GLN A 11 -0.12 -5.51 16.22
C GLN A 11 -0.49 -6.32 14.97
N LEU A 12 0.47 -6.48 14.05
CA LEU A 12 0.25 -7.18 12.77
C LEU A 12 1.10 -8.43 12.69
N ASP A 13 0.51 -9.52 12.19
CA ASP A 13 1.25 -10.71 11.79
C ASP A 13 1.84 -10.54 10.37
N LEU A 14 3.12 -10.19 10.31
CA LEU A 14 3.80 -9.98 9.02
C LEU A 14 4.00 -11.27 8.19
N THR A 15 3.66 -12.44 8.72
CA THR A 15 3.61 -13.68 7.93
C THR A 15 2.37 -13.75 7.02
N ARG A 16 1.35 -12.92 7.28
CA ARG A 16 0.08 -12.86 6.52
C ARG A 16 -0.30 -11.41 6.16
N PRO A 17 0.57 -10.67 5.47
CA PRO A 17 0.48 -9.21 5.40
C PRO A 17 -0.76 -8.69 4.68
N VAL A 18 -1.30 -9.45 3.70
CA VAL A 18 -2.47 -9.00 2.93
C VAL A 18 -3.73 -9.09 3.78
N GLU A 19 -3.91 -10.21 4.48
CA GLU A 19 -5.06 -10.43 5.35
C GLU A 19 -5.07 -9.44 6.52
N GLU A 20 -3.93 -9.29 7.19
CA GLU A 20 -3.78 -8.35 8.31
C GLU A 20 -4.11 -6.91 7.88
N MET A 21 -3.57 -6.46 6.74
CA MET A 21 -3.86 -5.12 6.22
C MET A 21 -5.34 -4.94 5.84
N THR A 22 -5.98 -5.98 5.31
CA THR A 22 -7.41 -5.95 4.97
C THR A 22 -8.27 -5.78 6.22
N GLU A 23 -7.92 -6.47 7.31
CA GLU A 23 -8.62 -6.35 8.59
C GLU A 23 -8.46 -4.95 9.18
N VAL A 24 -7.25 -4.38 9.16
CA VAL A 24 -7.01 -3.00 9.62
C VAL A 24 -7.84 -1.99 8.85
N ILE A 25 -7.81 -2.05 7.51
CA ILE A 25 -8.57 -1.13 6.66
C ILE A 25 -10.07 -1.26 6.95
N SER A 26 -10.56 -2.50 7.11
CA SER A 26 -11.95 -2.77 7.46
C SER A 26 -12.35 -2.15 8.80
N ALA A 27 -11.49 -2.27 9.83
CA ALA A 27 -11.72 -1.67 11.14
C ALA A 27 -11.76 -0.13 11.07
N VAL A 28 -10.83 0.49 10.34
CA VAL A 28 -10.79 1.95 10.14
C VAL A 28 -12.06 2.46 9.44
N ILE A 29 -12.51 1.74 8.39
CA ILE A 29 -13.74 2.07 7.67
C ILE A 29 -14.98 1.94 8.56
N ALA A 30 -15.03 0.92 9.42
CA ALA A 30 -16.14 0.72 10.35
C ALA A 30 -16.24 1.86 11.37
N LEU A 31 -15.10 2.41 11.82
CA LEU A 31 -15.04 3.58 12.71
C LEU A 31 -15.39 4.91 12.02
N GLN A 32 -15.33 4.96 10.68
CA GLN A 32 -15.54 6.18 9.89
C GLN A 32 -16.61 5.98 8.79
N PRO A 33 -17.86 5.63 9.15
CA PRO A 33 -18.88 5.22 8.18
C PRO A 33 -19.18 6.31 7.13
N HIS A 34 -19.14 7.59 7.51
CA HIS A 34 -19.41 8.72 6.62
C HIS A 34 -18.29 8.97 5.59
N LYS A 35 -17.08 8.46 5.84
CA LYS A 35 -15.89 8.67 4.99
C LYS A 35 -15.44 7.41 4.25
N ARG A 36 -16.18 6.31 4.37
CA ARG A 36 -15.83 5.00 3.77
C ARG A 36 -15.40 5.11 2.31
N LYS A 37 -16.21 5.77 1.47
CA LYS A 37 -15.93 5.90 0.04
C LYS A 37 -14.68 6.73 -0.25
N GLU A 38 -14.49 7.82 0.49
CA GLU A 38 -13.32 8.68 0.38
C GLU A 38 -12.03 7.93 0.75
N ILE A 39 -12.05 7.22 1.88
CA ILE A 39 -10.93 6.40 2.36
C ILE A 39 -10.55 5.34 1.33
N LEU A 40 -11.53 4.59 0.83
CA LEU A 40 -11.29 3.51 -0.14
C LEU A 40 -10.71 4.03 -1.46
N ASN A 41 -11.25 5.13 -2.00
CA ASN A 41 -10.73 5.73 -3.23
C ASN A 41 -9.29 6.25 -3.07
N ALA A 42 -8.99 6.87 -1.92
CA ALA A 42 -7.64 7.37 -1.64
C ALA A 42 -6.63 6.21 -1.50
N LEU A 43 -7.02 5.11 -0.84
CA LEU A 43 -6.19 3.91 -0.72
C LEU A 43 -5.96 3.26 -2.09
N ASP A 44 -7.00 3.10 -2.91
CA ASP A 44 -6.90 2.56 -4.27
C ASP A 44 -5.90 3.34 -5.12
N THR A 45 -6.01 4.68 -5.10
CA THR A 45 -5.08 5.57 -5.82
C THR A 45 -3.64 5.41 -5.31
N ALA A 46 -3.44 5.39 -3.99
CA ALA A 46 -2.11 5.26 -3.39
C ALA A 46 -1.45 3.91 -3.75
N VAL A 47 -2.20 2.81 -3.68
CA VAL A 47 -1.73 1.48 -4.08
C VAL A 47 -1.40 1.44 -5.57
N GLY A 48 -2.28 1.99 -6.42
CA GLY A 48 -2.07 2.06 -7.86
C GLY A 48 -0.78 2.81 -8.24
N ASN A 49 -0.50 3.93 -7.57
CA ASN A 49 0.73 4.69 -7.79
C ASN A 49 1.99 3.88 -7.44
N VAL A 50 1.99 3.22 -6.29
CA VAL A 50 3.13 2.36 -5.87
C VAL A 50 3.32 1.20 -6.85
N LEU A 51 2.25 0.59 -7.34
CA LEU A 51 2.34 -0.47 -8.36
C LEU A 51 2.93 0.05 -9.67
N ALA A 52 2.54 1.25 -10.12
CA ALA A 52 3.09 1.89 -11.30
C ALA A 52 4.60 2.15 -11.14
N GLU A 53 5.04 2.65 -9.98
CA GLU A 53 6.46 2.87 -9.69
C GLU A 53 7.27 1.57 -9.72
N ILE A 54 6.74 0.49 -9.12
CA ILE A 54 7.36 -0.84 -9.16
C ILE A 54 7.49 -1.34 -10.59
N GLN A 55 6.48 -1.11 -11.44
CA GLN A 55 6.51 -1.52 -12.84
C GLN A 55 7.61 -0.79 -13.63
N VAL A 56 7.71 0.53 -13.47
CA VAL A 56 8.75 1.35 -14.10
C VAL A 56 10.16 0.90 -13.66
N GLN A 57 10.35 0.58 -12.38
CA GLN A 57 11.62 0.07 -11.88
C GLN A 57 12.00 -1.27 -12.52
N LYS A 58 11.04 -2.19 -12.70
CA LYS A 58 11.26 -3.47 -13.37
C LYS A 58 11.63 -3.30 -14.85
N GLU A 59 10.97 -2.38 -15.55
CA GLU A 59 11.25 -2.09 -16.96
C GLU A 59 12.65 -1.49 -17.15
N ASN A 60 13.04 -0.55 -16.30
CA ASN A 60 14.37 0.06 -16.32
C ASN A 60 15.50 -0.91 -15.95
N GLN A 61 15.22 -1.92 -15.12
CA GLN A 61 16.19 -3.00 -14.86
C GLN A 61 16.39 -3.90 -16.09
N LYS A 62 15.34 -4.15 -16.86
CA LYS A 62 15.39 -5.02 -18.04
C LYS A 62 16.16 -4.39 -19.21
N THR A 63 16.10 -3.08 -19.38
CA THR A 63 16.82 -2.36 -20.45
C THR A 63 18.33 -2.28 -20.24
N ASN A 64 18.81 -2.40 -19.00
CA ASN A 64 20.25 -2.33 -18.69
C ASN A 64 20.98 -3.68 -18.86
N ASP A 65 20.27 -4.80 -18.86
CA ASP A 65 20.87 -6.14 -18.98
C ASP A 65 21.13 -6.52 -20.45
N ASP A 66 20.30 -6.04 -21.40
CA ASP A 66 20.44 -6.33 -22.84
C ASP A 66 21.53 -5.48 -23.56
N SER A 67 22.12 -4.46 -22.92
CA SER A 67 23.14 -3.60 -23.54
C SER A 67 24.60 -4.05 -23.32
N SER A 68 24.84 -5.15 -22.58
CA SER A 68 26.20 -5.61 -22.26
C SER A 68 26.77 -6.64 -23.25
N GLY A 69 26.08 -6.93 -24.35
CA GLY A 69 26.36 -8.08 -25.21
C GLY A 69 26.58 -7.80 -26.70
N LYS A 70 27.37 -6.79 -27.10
CA LYS A 70 27.97 -6.78 -28.45
C LYS A 70 29.21 -5.87 -28.54
N VAL A 71 30.35 -6.42 -28.15
CA VAL A 71 31.67 -5.99 -28.63
C VAL A 71 32.38 -7.25 -29.13
N SER A 72 32.28 -7.51 -30.43
CA SER A 72 33.23 -8.23 -31.29
C SER A 72 32.68 -8.25 -32.71
#